data_AF-A0A9E5TGG9-F1
#
_entry.id   AF-A0A9E5TGG9-F1
#
_cell.length_a   1.000
_cell.length_b   1.000
_cell.length_c   1.000
_cell.angle_alpha   90.00
_cell.angle_beta   90.00
_cell.angle_gamma   90.00
#
_symmetry.space_group_name_H-M   'P 1'
#
loop_
_entity.id
_entity.type
_entity.pdbx_description
1 polymer ?
#
loop_
_entity_poly.entity_id
_entity_poly.type
_entity_poly.pdbx_seq_one_letter_code
_entity_poly.pdbx_strand_id
1 'polypeptide(L)' 'SDVEVVLGGSIFKAKGPLLIDTIRAIIHKVAPRASIILPKFEPVVGALLLALEAAGVQTAGRVRENVEITLPRELLIAVR' A
#
# COMPACT_ATOMS: atom_id res chain seq x y z
N SER A 1 13.63 6.31 -5.57
CA SER A 1 13.20 5.46 -6.68
C SER A 1 12.68 6.34 -7.80
N ASP A 2 12.72 5.87 -9.04
CA ASP A 2 12.12 6.62 -10.15
C ASP A 2 10.61 6.39 -10.25
N VAL A 3 10.14 5.24 -9.74
CA VAL A 3 8.74 4.84 -9.73
C VAL A 3 8.48 3.88 -8.57
N GLU A 4 7.28 3.96 -8.01
CA GLU A 4 6.77 3.01 -7.03
C GLU A 4 5.75 2.08 -7.71
N VAL A 5 5.94 0.78 -7.53
CA VAL A 5 5.03 -0.26 -8.03
C VAL A 5 4.29 -0.84 -6.84
N VAL A 6 3.04 -0.43 -6.65
CA VAL A 6 2.19 -0.91 -5.56
C VAL A 6 1.48 -2.19 -5.99
N LEU A 7 1.73 -3.29 -5.27
CA LEU A 7 1.14 -4.60 -5.59
C LEU A 7 -0.18 -4.78 -4.82
N GLY A 8 -1.30 -4.53 -5.51
CA GLY A 8 -2.66 -4.71 -4.98
C GLY A 8 -3.29 -6.04 -5.42
N GLY A 9 -3.95 -6.73 -4.49
CA GLY A 9 -4.67 -7.99 -4.76
C GLY A 9 -4.43 -9.05 -3.70
N SER A 10 -5.37 -9.99 -3.57
CA SER A 10 -5.31 -11.07 -2.56
C SER A 10 -4.09 -11.99 -2.74
N ILE A 11 -3.63 -12.18 -3.98
CA ILE A 11 -2.45 -13.00 -4.30
C ILE A 11 -1.18 -12.51 -3.59
N PHE A 12 -1.04 -11.19 -3.39
CA PHE A 12 0.14 -10.59 -2.75
C PHE A 12 0.06 -10.62 -1.21
N LYS A 13 -1.06 -11.10 -0.65
CA LYS A 13 -1.23 -11.35 0.79
C LYS A 13 -0.79 -12.76 1.20
N ALA A 14 -0.50 -13.63 0.22
CA ALA A 14 -0.04 -14.99 0.47
C ALA A 14 1.36 -15.00 1.13
N LYS A 15 1.64 -16.05 1.91
CA LYS A 15 2.92 -16.19 2.59
C LYS A 15 4.02 -16.62 1.62
N GLY A 16 5.20 -16.03 1.79
CA GLY A 16 6.43 -16.45 1.13
C GLY A 16 6.95 -15.43 0.11
N PRO A 17 8.27 -15.24 0.02
CA PRO A 17 8.85 -14.13 -0.74
C PRO A 17 8.91 -14.41 -2.25
N LEU A 18 8.81 -15.68 -2.67
CA LEU A 18 9.11 -16.12 -4.05
C LEU A 18 8.37 -15.33 -5.13
N LEU A 19 7.07 -15.10 -4.97
CA LEU A 19 6.28 -14.35 -5.96
C LEU A 19 6.75 -12.90 -6.05
N ILE A 20 6.92 -12.23 -4.91
CA ILE A 20 7.35 -10.83 -4.83
C ILE A 20 8.77 -10.67 -5.35
N ASP A 21 9.67 -11.61 -5.04
CA ASP A 21 11.06 -11.62 -5.50
C ASP A 21 11.14 -11.84 -7.01
N THR A 22 10.31 -12.74 -7.54
CA THR A 22 10.23 -12.99 -8.99
C THR A 22 9.73 -11.73 -9.73
N ILE A 23 8.67 -11.10 -9.23
CA ILE A 23 8.15 -9.84 -9.78
C ILE A 23 9.22 -8.75 -9.74
N ARG A 24 9.90 -8.58 -8.59
CA ARG A 24 11.00 -7.63 -8.41
C ARG A 24 12.11 -7.86 -9.44
N ALA A 25 12.58 -9.10 -9.58
CA ALA A 25 13.65 -9.45 -10.51
C ALA A 25 13.26 -9.16 -11.97
N ILE A 26 12.01 -9.40 -12.37
CA ILE A 26 11.53 -9.11 -13.72
C ILE A 26 11.43 -7.60 -13.95
N ILE A 27 10.84 -6.85 -13.02
CA ILE A 27 10.71 -5.39 -13.12
C ILE A 27 12.08 -4.74 -13.20
N HIS A 28 13.04 -5.16 -12.37
CA HIS A 28 14.38 -4.58 -12.32
C HIS A 28 15.21 -4.79 -13.59
N LYS A 29 14.83 -5.73 -14.48
CA LYS A 29 15.44 -5.84 -15.82
C LYS A 29 15.16 -4.63 -16.71
N VAL A 30 14.01 -3.97 -16.51
CA VAL A 30 13.57 -2.82 -17.33
C VAL A 30 13.66 -1.52 -16.53
N ALA A 31 13.40 -1.57 -15.22
CA ALA A 31 13.42 -0.43 -14.31
C ALA A 31 14.21 -0.76 -13.03
N PRO A 32 15.55 -0.73 -13.06
CA PRO A 32 16.39 -1.11 -11.91
C PRO A 32 16.18 -0.28 -10.64
N ARG A 33 15.67 0.94 -10.79
CA ARG A 33 15.42 1.89 -9.67
C ARG A 33 13.96 1.88 -9.17
N ALA A 34 13.12 0.97 -9.67
CA ALA A 34 11.75 0.83 -9.22
C ALA A 34 11.69 0.23 -7.80
N SER A 35 10.81 0.79 -6.96
CA SER A 35 10.52 0.24 -5.63
C SER A 35 9.24 -0.60 -5.69
N ILE A 36 9.31 -1.83 -5.19
CA ILE A 36 8.11 -2.67 -5.00
C ILE A 36 7.52 -2.36 -3.62
N ILE A 37 6.27 -1.90 -3.59
CA ILE A 37 5.57 -1.50 -2.36
C ILE A 37 4.40 -2.45 -2.11
N LEU A 38 4.35 -3.00 -0.90
CA LEU A 38 3.19 -3.72 -0.41
C LEU A 38 2.34 -2.74 0.42
N PRO A 39 1.04 -2.55 0.07
CA PRO A 39 0.18 -1.64 0.81
C PRO A 39 -0.04 -2.13 2.25
N LYS A 40 -0.02 -1.21 3.21
CA LYS A 40 -0.31 -1.48 4.64
C LYS A 40 -1.81 -1.66 4.91
N PHE A 41 -2.65 -1.08 4.06
CA PHE A 41 -4.09 -0.99 4.28
C PHE A 41 -4.87 -1.53 3.09
N GLU A 42 -6.07 -2.05 3.36
CA GLU A 42 -7.02 -2.37 2.31
C GLU A 42 -7.40 -1.11 1.50
N PRO A 43 -7.73 -1.25 0.20
CA PRO A 43 -8.01 -0.12 -0.69
C PRO A 43 -9.10 0.83 -0.19
N VAL A 44 -10.07 0.32 0.57
CA VAL A 44 -11.16 1.13 1.16
C VAL A 44 -10.65 2.24 2.08
N VAL A 45 -9.49 2.06 2.72
CA VAL A 45 -8.86 3.09 3.54
C VAL A 45 -8.37 4.25 2.68
N GLY A 46 -7.83 3.95 1.50
CA GLY A 46 -7.48 4.98 0.52
C GLY A 46 -8.71 5.75 0.03
N ALA A 47 -9.83 5.06 -0.20
CA ALA A 47 -11.08 5.71 -0.59
C ALA A 47 -11.61 6.69 0.49
N LEU A 48 -11.50 6.32 1.76
CA LEU A 48 -11.83 7.22 2.88
C LEU A 48 -10.95 8.48 2.88
N LEU A 49 -9.63 8.33 2.70
CA LEU A 49 -8.72 9.48 2.66
C LEU A 49 -9.04 10.39 1.47
N LEU A 50 -9.31 9.83 0.29
CA LEU A 50 -9.73 10.61 -0.88
C LEU A 50 -11.06 11.35 -0.63
N ALA A 51 -12.01 10.74 0.07
CA ALA A 51 -13.27 11.40 0.43
C ALA A 51 -13.06 12.57 1.41
N LEU A 52 -12.14 12.43 2.36
CA LEU A 52 -11.75 13.51 3.28
C LEU A 52 -11.09 14.67 2.52
N GLU A 53 -10.17 14.38 1.60
CA GLU A 53 -9.54 15.38 0.74
C GLU A 53 -10.58 16.12 -0.11
N ALA A 54 -11.52 15.39 -0.70
CA ALA A 54 -12.63 15.97 -1.47
C ALA A 54 -13.54 16.87 -0.61
N ALA A 55 -13.63 16.62 0.70
CA ALA A 55 -14.35 17.46 1.66
C ALA A 55 -13.51 18.64 2.18
N GLY A 56 -12.29 18.85 1.67
CA GLY A 56 -11.39 19.93 2.09
C GLY A 56 -10.59 19.63 3.36
N VAL A 57 -10.57 18.38 3.82
CA VAL A 57 -9.77 17.95 4.98
C VAL A 57 -8.36 17.58 4.53
N GLN A 58 -7.35 18.20 5.15
CA GLN A 58 -5.96 17.80 4.96
C GLN A 58 -5.73 16.45 5.64
N THR A 59 -5.44 15.42 4.85
CA THR A 59 -5.28 14.04 5.32
C THR A 59 -3.91 13.75 5.91
N ALA A 60 -2.91 14.60 5.66
CA ALA A 60 -1.57 14.45 6.22
C ALA A 60 -1.54 14.67 7.75
N GLY A 61 -0.50 14.15 8.40
CA GLY A 61 -0.28 14.34 9.84
C GLY A 61 -1.39 13.73 10.71
N ARG A 62 -1.99 14.54 11.57
CA ARG A 62 -2.88 14.07 12.63
C ARG A 62 -4.11 13.32 12.14
N VAL A 63 -4.66 13.70 10.98
CA VAL A 63 -5.83 13.02 10.40
C VAL A 63 -5.46 11.59 10.02
N ARG A 64 -4.33 11.40 9.32
CA ARG A 64 -3.81 10.07 9.01
C ARG A 64 -3.54 9.26 10.27
N GLU A 65 -2.86 9.82 11.26
CA GLU A 65 -2.61 9.13 12.54
C GLU A 65 -3.90 8.64 13.21
N ASN A 66 -4.92 9.49 13.23
CA ASN A 66 -6.22 9.15 13.81
C ASN A 66 -6.89 8.01 13.03
N VAL A 67 -6.85 8.05 11.69
CA VAL A 67 -7.35 6.95 10.85
C VAL A 67 -6.59 5.66 11.18
N GLU A 68 -5.26 5.70 11.27
CA GLU A 68 -4.45 4.52 11.56
C GLU A 68 -4.74 3.90 12.95
N ILE A 69 -5.01 4.72 13.96
CA ILE A 69 -5.30 4.24 15.34
C ILE A 69 -6.75 3.76 15.48
N THR A 70 -7.69 4.35 14.76
CA THR A 70 -9.13 4.02 14.85
C THR A 70 -9.59 2.98 13.82
N LEU A 71 -8.70 2.57 12.90
CA LEU A 71 -9.02 1.61 11.85
C LEU A 71 -9.45 0.24 12.42
N PRO A 72 -10.52 -0.37 11.89
CA PRO A 72 -10.79 -1.79 12.09
C PRO A 72 -9.60 -2.65 11.69
N ARG A 73 -9.25 -3.64 12.51
CA ARG A 73 -8.04 -4.47 12.31
C ARG A 73 -8.10 -5.27 11.01
N GLU A 74 -9.30 -5.57 10.53
CA GLU A 74 -9.57 -6.31 9.30
C GLU A 74 -9.14 -5.55 8.04
N LEU A 75 -8.96 -4.22 8.15
CA LEU A 75 -8.49 -3.36 7.07
C LEU A 75 -6.97 -3.19 7.05
N LEU A 76 -6.25 -3.81 7.99
CA LEU A 76 -4.80 -3.92 7.95
C LEU A 76 -4.40 -5.11 7.07
N ILE A 77 -3.60 -4.83 6.05
CA ILE A 77 -2.93 -5.90 5.31
C ILE A 77 -1.75 -6.32 6.18
N ALA A 78 -1.78 -7.56 6.67
CA ALA A 78 -0.69 -8.10 7.47
C ALA A 78 0.61 -8.09 6.66
N VAL A 79 1.50 -7.15 6.97
CA VAL A 79 2.88 -7.17 6.48
C VAL A 79 3.62 -8.22 7.29
N ARG A 80 4.04 -9.31 6.66
CA ARG A 80 4.98 -10.28 7.23
C ARG A 80 6.17 -10.43 6.31
#